data_AF-A0A5B6WTE3-F1
#
_entry.id   AF-A0A5B6WTE3-F1
#
_cell.length_a   1.000
_cell.length_b   1.000
_cell.length_c   1.000
_cell.angle_alpha   90.00
_cell.angle_beta   90.00
_cell.angle_gamma   90.00
#
_symmetry.space_group_name_H-M   'P 1'
#
loop_
_entity.id
_entity.type
_entity.pdbx_description
1 polymer ?
#
loop_
_entity_poly.entity_id
_entity_poly.type
_entity_poly.pdbx_seq_one_letter_code
_entity_poly.pdbx_strand_id
1 'polypeptide(L)'
;MVTLRSYSKWHVDVLAKENGVQEEWRFTGLYGSPYVRDQDVVWNLLKRLSHEGNFPWLVASDFNEIMYSFEKQEGIQGIKKEWRYSERQ
;
A
#
# COMPACT_ATOMS: atom_id res chain seq x y z
N MET A 1 -1.24 -18.97 14.93
CA MET A 1 -1.30 -19.41 13.52
C MET A 1 -1.70 -18.24 12.65
N VAL A 2 -1.04 -18.06 11.50
CA VAL A 2 -1.43 -17.06 10.50
C VAL A 2 -1.75 -17.81 9.21
N THR A 3 -2.92 -17.53 8.64
CA THR A 3 -3.44 -18.15 7.42
C THR A 3 -3.67 -17.09 6.37
N LEU A 4 -3.02 -17.25 5.21
CA LEU A 4 -3.23 -16.36 4.06
C LEU A 4 -4.60 -16.62 3.43
N ARG A 5 -5.43 -15.59 3.28
CA ARG A 5 -6.74 -15.67 2.59
C ARG A 5 -6.60 -15.29 1.12
N SER A 6 -6.02 -14.13 0.84
CA SER A 6 -5.81 -13.63 -0.51
C SER A 6 -4.67 -12.62 -0.54
N TYR A 7 -4.12 -12.41 -1.74
CA TYR A 7 -3.15 -11.35 -1.98
C TYR A 7 -3.22 -10.92 -3.44
N SER A 8 -2.75 -9.70 -3.71
CA SER A 8 -2.53 -9.19 -5.06
C SER A 8 -1.45 -8.12 -5.01
N LYS A 9 -1.19 -7.46 -6.14
CA LYS A 9 -0.34 -6.26 -6.20
C LYS A 9 -0.76 -5.19 -5.19
N TRP A 10 -2.05 -5.11 -4.88
CA TRP A 10 -2.64 -4.02 -4.10
C TRP A 10 -3.05 -4.42 -2.69
N HIS A 11 -2.92 -5.70 -2.29
CA HIS A 11 -3.26 -6.10 -0.93
C HIS A 11 -2.62 -7.42 -0.49
N VAL A 12 -2.60 -7.61 0.83
CA VAL A 12 -2.48 -8.90 1.49
C VAL A 12 -3.60 -9.01 2.52
N ASP A 13 -4.26 -10.16 2.57
CA ASP A 13 -5.33 -10.45 3.53
C ASP A 13 -5.05 -11.76 4.26
N VAL A 14 -5.04 -11.71 5.59
CA VAL A 14 -4.69 -12.85 6.44
C VAL A 14 -5.67 -12.98 7.62
N LEU A 15 -5.86 -14.21 8.07
CA LEU A 15 -6.47 -14.54 9.36
C LEU A 15 -5.38 -14.89 10.35
N ALA A 16 -5.44 -14.29 11.52
CA ALA A 16 -4.56 -14.57 12.64
C ALA A 16 -5.38 -15.19 13.78
N LYS A 17 -4.82 -16.26 14.34
CA LYS A 17 -5.34 -16.97 15.51
C LYS A 17 -4.25 -17.13 16.53
N GLU A 18 -4.47 -16.67 17.74
CA GLU A 18 -3.55 -16.90 18.84
C GLU A 18 -3.82 -18.26 19.50
N ASN A 19 -2.76 -18.96 19.92
CA ASN A 19 -2.91 -20.24 20.58
C ASN A 19 -3.52 -20.03 21.98
N GLY A 20 -4.63 -20.71 22.26
CA GLY A 20 -5.36 -20.56 23.52
C GLY A 20 -6.42 -19.46 23.52
N VAL A 21 -6.56 -18.70 22.43
CA VAL A 21 -7.64 -17.72 22.23
C VAL A 21 -8.64 -18.28 21.22
N GLN A 22 -9.94 -18.19 21.52
CA GLN A 22 -10.99 -18.73 20.64
C GLN A 22 -11.24 -17.82 19.42
N GLU A 23 -11.08 -16.51 19.59
CA GLU A 23 -11.33 -15.53 18.55
C GLU A 23 -10.20 -15.46 17.53
N GLU A 24 -10.60 -15.35 16.26
CA GLU A 24 -9.72 -15.11 15.13
C GLU A 24 -9.94 -13.68 14.66
N TRP A 25 -8.87 -13.01 14.26
CA TRP A 25 -8.95 -11.65 13.74
C TRP A 25 -8.34 -11.59 12.35
N ARG A 26 -8.84 -10.65 11.56
CA ARG A 26 -8.45 -10.45 10.18
C ARG A 26 -7.55 -9.24 10.08
N PHE A 27 -6.49 -9.36 9.31
CA PHE A 27 -5.64 -8.25 8.91
C PHE A 27 -5.64 -8.10 7.40
N THR A 28 -5.91 -6.90 6.91
CA THR A 28 -5.70 -6.54 5.50
C THR A 28 -4.70 -5.40 5.40
N GLY A 29 -3.58 -5.65 4.74
CA GLY A 29 -2.67 -4.61 4.26
C GLY A 29 -3.04 -4.20 2.85
N LEU A 30 -3.27 -2.92 2.60
CA LEU A 30 -3.51 -2.35 1.27
C LEU A 30 -2.28 -1.57 0.80
N TYR A 31 -1.98 -1.70 -0.49
CA TYR A 31 -0.91 -0.94 -1.12
C TYR A 31 -1.48 0.17 -1.99
N GLY A 32 -1.17 1.43 -1.68
CA GLY A 32 -1.62 2.60 -2.43
C GLY A 32 -0.84 2.80 -3.74
N SER A 33 -1.54 3.16 -4.82
CA SER A 33 -0.88 3.62 -6.05
C SER A 33 -0.60 5.12 -5.96
N PRO A 34 0.57 5.60 -6.43
CA PRO A 34 0.85 7.03 -6.52
C PRO A 34 0.01 7.73 -7.61
N TYR A 35 -0.74 6.97 -8.41
CA TYR A 35 -1.60 7.51 -9.47
C TYR A 35 -3.05 7.57 -8.99
N VAL A 36 -3.64 8.77 -9.06
CA VAL A 36 -5.06 9.04 -8.69
C VAL A 36 -6.03 8.06 -9.36
N ARG A 37 -5.75 7.67 -10.62
CA ARG A 37 -6.60 6.74 -11.39
C ARG A 37 -6.74 5.35 -10.77
N ASP A 38 -5.75 4.94 -9.98
CA ASP A 38 -5.73 3.62 -9.34
C ASP A 38 -6.29 3.65 -7.91
N GLN A 39 -6.52 4.85 -7.34
CA GLN A 39 -7.13 4.97 -6.00
C GLN A 39 -8.52 4.35 -5.97
N ASP A 40 -9.31 4.53 -7.03
CA ASP A 40 -10.64 3.90 -7.16
C ASP A 40 -10.57 2.37 -7.08
N VAL A 41 -9.49 1.77 -7.61
CA VAL A 41 -9.29 0.31 -7.56
C VAL A 41 -9.04 -0.15 -6.13
N VAL A 42 -8.19 0.56 -5.38
CA VAL A 42 -7.90 0.24 -3.98
C VAL A 42 -9.14 0.44 -3.10
N TRP A 43 -9.91 1.52 -3.30
CA TRP A 43 -11.15 1.77 -2.57
C TRP A 43 -12.24 0.74 -2.86
N ASN A 44 -12.43 0.36 -4.13
CA ASN A 44 -13.37 -0.68 -4.50
C ASN A 44 -12.96 -2.05 -3.96
N LEU A 45 -11.66 -2.34 -3.92
CA LEU A 45 -11.13 -3.53 -3.26
C LEU A 45 -11.44 -3.53 -1.76
N LEU A 46 -11.17 -2.42 -1.06
CA LEU A 46 -11.48 -2.29 0.36
C LEU A 46 -12.98 -2.50 0.64
N LYS A 47 -13.85 -1.89 -0.17
CA LYS A 47 -15.30 -2.09 -0.08
C LYS A 47 -15.70 -3.54 -0.31
N ARG A 48 -15.06 -4.26 -1.24
CA ARG A 48 -15.35 -5.68 -1.43
C ARG A 48 -14.92 -6.49 -0.21
N LEU A 49 -13.69 -6.27 0.25
CA LEU A 49 -13.12 -6.97 1.41
C LEU A 49 -13.94 -6.71 2.67
N SER A 50 -14.54 -5.53 2.85
CA SER A 50 -15.36 -5.22 4.03
C SER A 50 -16.61 -6.06 4.19
N HIS A 51 -17.08 -6.67 3.10
CA HIS A 51 -18.23 -7.58 3.13
C HIS A 51 -17.81 -9.05 3.30
N GLU A 52 -16.50 -9.34 3.37
CA GLU A 52 -15.97 -10.71 3.40
C GLU A 52 -15.66 -11.20 4.82
N GLY A 53 -16.70 -11.59 5.55
CA GLY A 53 -16.60 -12.32 6.83
C GLY A 53 -16.87 -11.45 8.07
N ASN A 54 -17.08 -12.12 9.21
CA ASN A 54 -17.52 -11.49 10.46
C ASN A 54 -16.43 -11.47 11.54
N PHE A 55 -15.15 -11.39 11.15
CA PHE A 55 -14.03 -11.33 12.08
C PHE A 55 -13.75 -9.87 12.48
N PRO A 56 -13.27 -9.61 13.72
CA PRO A 56 -12.61 -8.35 14.03
C PRO A 56 -11.56 -8.04 12.97
N TRP A 57 -11.66 -6.87 12.33
CA TRP A 57 -10.91 -6.56 11.12
C TRP A 57 -10.04 -5.32 11.31
N LEU A 58 -8.73 -5.53 11.21
CA LEU A 58 -7.73 -4.47 11.18
C LEU A 58 -7.30 -4.23 9.73
N VAL A 59 -7.38 -2.98 9.28
CA VAL A 59 -6.92 -2.56 7.96
C VAL A 59 -5.79 -1.56 8.11
N ALA A 60 -4.69 -1.79 7.39
CA ALA A 60 -3.58 -0.85 7.27
C ALA A 60 -3.32 -0.56 5.78
N SER A 61 -2.93 0.67 5.44
CA SER A 61 -2.59 1.04 4.06
C SER A 61 -1.39 1.97 4.04
N ASP A 62 -0.52 1.84 3.04
CA ASP A 62 0.41 2.90 2.67
C ASP A 62 -0.26 3.77 1.60
N PHE A 63 -0.80 4.93 1.97
CA PHE A 63 -1.50 5.76 0.99
C PHE A 63 -0.59 6.27 -0.14
N ASN A 64 0.74 6.15 0.03
CA ASN A 64 1.77 6.56 -0.93
C ASN A 64 1.56 8.00 -1.45
N GLU A 65 0.79 8.80 -0.71
CA GLU A 65 0.58 10.22 -0.94
C GLU A 65 1.72 10.93 -0.25
N ILE A 66 2.44 11.74 -1.03
CA ILE A 66 3.32 12.77 -0.50
C ILE A 66 2.41 13.78 0.17
N MET A 67 2.09 13.57 1.45
CA MET A 67 1.21 14.45 2.21
C MET A 67 1.86 15.81 2.44
N TYR A 68 3.19 15.87 2.29
CA TYR A 68 3.95 17.09 2.47
C TYR A 68 5.01 17.28 1.38
N SER A 69 5.11 18.51 0.87
CA SER A 69 6.08 18.88 -0.16
C SER A 69 7.55 18.58 0.19
N PHE A 70 7.87 18.39 1.48
CA PHE A 70 9.22 18.05 1.96
C PHE A 70 9.59 16.56 1.90
N GLU A 71 8.63 15.65 1.70
CA GLU A 71 8.93 14.21 1.53
C GLU A 71 9.55 13.92 0.14
N LYS A 72 9.42 14.86 -0.80
CA LYS A 72 10.33 14.94 -1.94
C LYS A 72 11.69 15.43 -1.43
N GLN A 73 12.55 14.51 -1.00
CA GLN A 73 13.97 14.75 -1.21
C GLN A 73 14.16 14.83 -2.73
N GLU A 74 14.32 16.06 -3.22
CA GLU A 74 14.77 16.34 -4.59
C GLU A 74 16.15 15.70 -4.77
N GLY A 75 16.15 14.40 -5.07
CA GLY A 75 17.28 13.70 -5.61
C GLY A 75 17.58 14.31 -6.98
N ILE A 76 18.43 15.34 -6.96
CA ILE A 76 19.30 15.69 -8.06
C ILE A 76 18.55 16.25 -9.30
N GLN A 77 18.00 17.47 -9.18
CA GLN A 77 17.77 18.33 -10.35
C GLN A 77 19.06 19.00 -10.87
N GLY A 78 20.18 18.88 -10.14
CA GLY A 78 21.46 19.48 -10.51
C GLY A 78 22.26 18.70 -11.57
N ILE A 79 22.28 17.36 -11.52
CA ILE A 79 23.20 16.57 -12.36
C ILE A 79 22.73 16.46 -13.81
N LYS A 80 21.42 16.57 -14.10
CA LYS A 80 20.92 16.44 -15.49
C LYS A 80 21.23 17.64 -16.39
N LYS A 81 21.59 18.81 -15.83
CA LYS A 81 21.98 19.98 -16.64
C LYS A 81 23.45 19.99 -17.03
N GLU A 82 24.30 19.33 -16.25
CA GLU A 82 25.76 19.33 -16.45
C GLU A 82 26.19 18.39 -17.58
N TRP A 83 25.58 17.19 -17.68
CA TRP A 83 25.87 16.23 -18.76
C TRP A 83 25.51 16.73 -20.17
N ARG A 84 24.63 17.72 -20.29
CA ARG A 84 24.22 18.26 -21.60
C ARG A 84 25.16 19.35 -22.15
N TYR A 85 26.11 19.80 -21.33
CA TYR A 85 27.15 20.76 -21.72
C TYR A 85 28.46 20.06 -22.09
N SER A 86 28.76 18.88 -21.50
CA SER A 86 29.97 18.11 -21.80
C SER A 86 29.92 17.27 -23.08
N GLU A 87 28.74 17.08 -23.69
CA GLU A 87 28.58 16.36 -24.98
C GLU A 87 28.58 17.29 -26.21
N ARG A 88 29.00 18.56 -26.05
CA ARG A 88 29.18 19.54 -27.15
C ARG A 88 30.58 20.18 -27.14
N GLN A 89 31.61 19.35 -27.07
CA GLN A 89 32.97 19.67 -27.49
C GLN A 89 33.45 18.59 -28.46
#